data_AF-A0A378PEL7-F1
#
_entry.id   AF-A0A378PEL7-F1
#
_cell.length_a   1.000
_cell.length_b   1.000
_cell.length_c   1.000
_cell.angle_alpha   90.00
_cell.angle_beta   90.00
_cell.angle_gamma   90.00
#
_symmetry.space_group_name_H-M   'P 1'
#
loop_
_entity.id
_entity.type
_entity.pdbx_description
1 polymer ?
#
loop_
_entity_poly.entity_id
_entity_poly.type
_entity_poly.pdbx_seq_one_letter_code
_entity_poly.pdbx_strand_id
1 'polypeptide(L)'
;MLQYKGYIGHVVFDDLNELFFGEIINTQAVITFQATRANHLKKAFMDAIDNYLKNCEKQFKEPELPLLGQLTLTISPELHRDVFLAAKYSGVSLNVWIW
;
A
#
# COMPACT_ATOMS: atom_id res chain seq x y z
N MET A 1 3.77 4.16 -6.92
CA MET A 1 3.42 3.33 -5.76
C MET A 1 4.64 2.56 -5.31
N LEU A 2 5.02 2.65 -4.03
CA LEU A 2 6.14 1.89 -3.47
C LEU A 2 5.60 0.61 -2.82
N GLN A 3 6.31 -0.51 -2.99
CA GLN A 3 5.92 -1.80 -2.41
C GLN A 3 7.13 -2.49 -1.79
N TYR A 4 6.98 -2.99 -0.56
CA TYR A 4 8.02 -3.76 0.13
C TYR A 4 7.39 -4.64 1.21
N LYS A 5 7.70 -5.94 1.23
CA LYS A 5 7.14 -6.92 2.21
C LYS A 5 5.60 -6.90 2.33
N GLY A 6 4.90 -6.58 1.24
CA GLY A 6 3.43 -6.46 1.22
C GLY A 6 2.89 -5.11 1.68
N TYR A 7 3.72 -4.21 2.19
CA TYR A 7 3.34 -2.84 2.55
C TYR A 7 3.35 -1.94 1.31
N ILE A 8 2.39 -1.02 1.24
CA ILE A 8 2.19 -0.08 0.13
C ILE A 8 2.42 1.34 0.63
N GLY A 9 3.39 2.02 0.03
CA GLY A 9 3.71 3.42 0.30
C GLY A 9 3.10 4.36 -0.74
N HIS A 10 2.39 5.37 -0.25
CA HIS A 10 1.98 6.55 -0.99
C HIS A 10 2.95 7.70 -0.71
N VAL A 11 3.26 8.52 -1.71
CA VAL A 11 4.22 9.64 -1.57
C VAL A 11 3.61 10.88 -2.19
N VAL A 12 3.70 11.99 -1.46
CA VAL A 12 3.35 13.33 -1.89
C VAL A 12 4.58 14.23 -1.78
N PHE A 13 4.64 15.24 -2.64
CA PHE A 13 5.63 16.31 -2.50
C PHE A 13 5.03 17.42 -1.63
N ASP A 14 5.74 17.76 -0.57
CA ASP A 14 5.46 18.90 0.30
C ASP A 14 6.26 20.10 -0.23
N ASP A 15 5.55 21.07 -0.80
CA ASP A 15 6.12 22.27 -1.40
C ASP A 15 6.60 23.28 -0.36
N LEU A 16 6.00 23.31 0.83
CA LEU A 16 6.39 24.20 1.93
C LEU A 16 7.73 23.78 2.53
N ASN A 17 7.96 22.47 2.66
CA ASN A 17 9.16 21.90 3.28
C ASN A 17 10.18 21.37 2.25
N GLU A 18 9.90 21.51 0.96
CA GLU A 18 10.71 21.02 -0.18
C GLU A 18 11.16 19.56 -0.02
N LEU A 19 10.26 18.69 0.45
CA LEU A 19 10.55 17.29 0.71
C LEU A 19 9.46 16.37 0.20
N PHE A 20 9.82 15.11 0.02
CA PHE A 20 8.84 14.05 -0.24
C PHE A 20 8.39 13.45 1.08
N PHE A 21 7.11 13.55 1.36
CA PHE A 21 6.45 12.90 2.48
C PHE A 21 5.76 11.63 2.01
N GLY A 22 5.94 10.54 2.73
CA GLY A 22 5.33 9.26 2.40
C GLY A 22 4.69 8.59 3.60
N GLU A 23 3.61 7.88 3.33
CA GLU A 23 2.83 7.13 4.31
C GLU A 23 2.55 5.72 3.78
N ILE A 24 2.56 4.74 4.67
CA ILE A 24 2.11 3.39 4.38
C ILE A 24 0.60 3.33 4.55
N ILE A 25 -0.12 3.06 3.46
CA ILE A 25 -1.58 3.24 3.38
C ILE A 25 -2.38 1.95 3.62
N ASN A 26 -1.70 0.81 3.73
CA ASN A 26 -2.34 -0.48 3.90
C ASN A 26 -2.14 -1.08 5.31
N THR A 27 -1.91 -0.23 6.31
CA THR A 27 -1.81 -0.57 7.74
C THR A 27 -2.77 0.30 8.55
N GLN A 28 -3.18 -0.14 9.75
CA GLN A 28 -3.91 0.73 10.69
C GLN A 28 -2.93 1.61 11.48
N ALA A 29 -1.72 1.12 11.73
CA ALA A 29 -0.64 1.92 12.27
C ALA A 29 -0.21 3.01 11.27
N VAL A 30 -0.05 4.23 11.78
CA VAL A 30 0.52 5.35 11.01
C VAL A 30 2.02 5.15 10.94
N ILE A 31 2.51 4.76 9.76
CA ILE A 31 3.93 4.59 9.48
C ILE A 31 4.31 5.55 8.35
N THR A 32 5.14 6.53 8.69
CA THR A 32 5.53 7.60 7.77
C THR A 32 7.02 7.56 7.48
N PHE A 33 7.40 8.05 6.31
CA PHE A 33 8.79 8.20 5.89
C PHE A 33 8.94 9.51 5.12
N GLN A 34 10.16 10.04 5.07
CA GLN A 34 10.44 11.28 4.36
C GLN A 34 11.79 11.21 3.67
N ALA A 35 11.93 11.94 2.56
CA ALA A 35 13.19 12.08 1.87
C ALA A 35 13.27 13.44 1.17
N THR A 36 14.45 14.06 1.20
CA THR A 36 14.73 15.31 0.47
C THR A 36 15.05 15.08 -1.00
N ARG A 37 15.26 13.81 -1.41
CA ARG A 37 15.58 13.43 -2.78
C ARG A 37 14.83 12.19 -3.19
N ALA A 38 14.35 12.18 -4.44
CA ALA A 38 13.57 11.07 -4.98
C ALA A 38 14.34 9.73 -4.97
N ASN A 39 15.66 9.76 -5.16
CA ASN A 39 16.51 8.57 -5.12
C ASN A 39 16.61 7.94 -3.71
N HIS A 40 16.32 8.68 -2.64
CA HIS A 40 16.35 8.19 -1.26
C HIS A 40 14.99 7.66 -0.78
N LEU A 41 13.90 7.95 -1.48
CA LEU A 41 12.54 7.54 -1.10
C LEU A 41 12.41 6.04 -0.87
N LYS A 42 12.94 5.23 -1.80
CA LYS A 42 12.89 3.77 -1.69
C LYS A 42 13.57 3.26 -0.42
N LYS A 43 14.72 3.83 -0.10
CA LYS A 43 15.47 3.45 1.10
C LYS A 43 14.74 3.89 2.37
N ALA A 44 14.31 5.14 2.44
CA ALA A 44 13.54 5.66 3.58
C ALA A 44 12.27 4.84 3.85
N PHE A 45 11.58 4.42 2.79
CA PHE A 45 10.42 3.53 2.86
C PHE A 45 10.75 2.15 3.42
N MET A 46 11.79 1.48 2.90
CA MET A 46 12.22 0.17 3.40
C MET A 46 12.67 0.25 4.87
N ASP A 47 13.45 1.27 5.22
CA ASP A 47 13.95 1.49 6.58
C ASP A 47 12.80 1.73 7.57
N ALA A 48 11.75 2.45 7.17
CA ALA A 48 10.56 2.68 7.99
C ALA A 48 9.81 1.36 8.28
N ILE A 49 9.63 0.51 7.27
CA ILE A 49 8.99 -0.80 7.42
C ILE A 49 9.83 -1.73 8.29
N ASP A 50 11.13 -1.81 8.04
CA ASP A 50 12.02 -2.68 8.82
C ASP A 50 12.08 -2.25 10.29
N ASN A 51 12.09 -0.94 10.56
CA ASN A 51 11.99 -0.43 11.92
C ASN A 51 10.65 -0.76 12.58
N TYR A 52 9.54 -0.65 11.84
CA TYR A 52 8.22 -1.04 12.34
C TYR A 52 8.17 -2.53 12.71
N LEU A 53 8.62 -3.41 11.82
CA LEU A 53 8.67 -4.85 12.05
C LEU A 53 9.55 -5.21 13.25
N LYS A 54 10.74 -4.59 13.35
CA LYS A 54 11.67 -4.79 14.47
C LYS A 54 11.07 -4.32 15.80
N ASN A 55 10.28 -3.24 15.80
CA ASN A 55 9.59 -2.77 16.99
C ASN A 55 8.44 -3.70 17.39
N CYS A 56 7.73 -4.29 16.42
CA CYS A 56 6.71 -5.31 16.67
C CYS A 56 7.31 -6.55 17.33
N GLU A 57 8.41 -7.07 16.78
CA GLU A 57 9.15 -8.22 17.35
C GLU A 57 9.60 -7.95 18.80
N LYS A 58 10.18 -6.78 19.07
CA LYS A 58 10.60 -6.39 20.43
C LYS A 58 9.46 -6.33 21.44
N GLN A 59 8.26 -6.00 20.98
CA GLN A 59 7.07 -5.91 21.84
C GLN A 59 6.30 -7.23 21.91
N PHE A 60 6.79 -8.31 21.28
CA PHE A 60 6.05 -9.57 21.09
C PHE A 60 4.64 -9.32 20.50
N LYS A 61 4.52 -8.31 19.64
CA LYS A 61 3.29 -8.01 18.90
C LYS A 61 3.42 -8.55 17.49
N GLU A 62 2.36 -9.18 17.01
CA GLU A 62 2.26 -9.52 15.60
C GLU A 62 2.18 -8.22 14.78
N PRO A 63 3.04 -8.06 13.75
CA PRO A 63 2.95 -6.90 12.87
C PRO A 63 1.61 -6.91 12.16
N GLU A 64 1.00 -5.73 11.99
CA GLU A 64 -0.27 -5.62 11.28
C GLU A 64 -0.10 -6.12 9.85
N LEU A 65 -0.88 -7.14 9.51
CA LEU A 65 -0.92 -7.65 8.15
C LEU A 65 -1.52 -6.59 7.24
N PRO A 66 -0.88 -6.31 6.09
CA PRO A 66 -1.41 -5.35 5.16
C PRO A 66 -2.76 -5.85 4.65
N LEU A 67 -3.83 -5.13 4.98
CA LEU A 67 -5.26 -5.45 4.78
C LEU A 67 -5.51 -6.80 4.06
N LEU A 68 -5.42 -7.90 4.81
CA LEU A 68 -5.90 -9.20 4.36
C LEU A 68 -7.42 -9.25 4.55
N GLY A 69 -8.14 -8.48 3.73
CA GLY A 69 -9.60 -8.47 3.69
C GLY A 69 -10.11 -9.22 2.47
N GLN A 70 -10.99 -10.19 2.68
CA GLN A 70 -11.78 -10.76 1.60
C GLN A 70 -13.01 -9.86 1.38
N LEU A 71 -13.05 -9.13 0.27
CA LEU A 71 -14.23 -8.36 -0.13
C LEU A 71 -15.20 -9.29 -0.88
N THR A 72 -16.25 -9.75 -0.21
CA THR A 72 -17.33 -10.52 -0.85
C THR A 72 -18.44 -9.57 -1.28
N LEU A 73 -18.57 -9.32 -2.58
CA LEU A 73 -19.64 -8.52 -3.16
C LEU A 73 -20.66 -9.43 -3.85
N THR A 74 -21.94 -9.21 -3.58
CA THR A 74 -23.02 -9.76 -4.40
C THR A 74 -23.52 -8.67 -5.32
N ILE A 75 -23.32 -8.86 -6.62
CA ILE A 75 -23.73 -7.92 -7.67
C ILE A 75 -24.64 -8.63 -8.67
N SER A 76 -25.37 -7.86 -9.48
CA SER A 76 -26.20 -8.43 -10.54
C SER A 76 -25.34 -9.16 -11.59
N PRO A 77 -25.86 -10.18 -12.27
CA PRO A 77 -25.12 -10.91 -13.31
C PRO A 77 -24.62 -10.01 -14.45
N GLU A 78 -25.39 -8.96 -14.76
CA GLU A 78 -25.06 -7.95 -15.77
C GLU A 78 -23.82 -7.16 -15.36
N LEU A 79 -23.80 -6.63 -14.14
CA LEU A 79 -22.66 -5.87 -13.62
C LEU A 79 -21.41 -6.75 -13.49
N HIS A 80 -21.58 -8.01 -13.08
CA HIS A 80 -20.47 -8.97 -13.03
C HIS A 80 -19.84 -9.19 -14.42
N ARG A 81 -20.66 -9.28 -15.47
CA ARG A 81 -20.16 -9.43 -16.84
C ARG A 81 -19.33 -8.23 -17.26
N ASP A 82 -19.82 -7.01 -17.02
CA ASP A 82 -19.15 -5.79 -17.45
C ASP A 82 -17.81 -5.60 -16.74
N VAL A 83 -17.78 -5.83 -15.42
CA VAL A 83 -16.56 -5.77 -14.60
C VAL A 83 -15.55 -6.83 -15.04
N PHE A 84 -16.02 -8.05 -15.35
CA PHE A 84 -15.15 -9.12 -15.86
C PHE A 84 -14.52 -8.79 -17.21
N LEU A 85 -15.29 -8.22 -18.14
CA LEU A 85 -14.78 -7.80 -19.45
C LEU A 85 -13.77 -6.66 -19.30
N ALA A 86 -14.05 -5.66 -18.47
CA ALA A 86 -13.16 -4.53 -18.25
C ALA A 86 -11.81 -4.96 -17.63
N ALA A 87 -11.83 -5.89 -16.68
CA ALA A 87 -10.62 -6.49 -16.11
C ALA A 87 -9.81 -7.24 -17.18
N LYS A 88 -10.47 -8.03 -18.03
CA LYS A 88 -9.82 -8.72 -19.16
C LYS A 88 -9.19 -7.77 -20.17
N TYR A 89 -9.88 -6.69 -20.53
CA TYR A 89 -9.33 -5.66 -21.43
C TYR A 89 -8.12 -4.95 -20.82
N SER A 90 -8.12 -4.78 -19.50
CA SER A 90 -7.03 -4.15 -18.76
C SER A 90 -5.85 -5.09 -18.49
N GLY A 91 -5.95 -6.38 -18.87
CA GLY A 91 -4.89 -7.38 -18.69
C GLY A 91 -4.61 -7.77 -17.24
N VAL A 92 -5.50 -7.41 -16.32
CA VAL A 92 -5.36 -7.67 -14.87
C VAL A 92 -6.44 -8.64 -14.40
N SER A 93 -6.22 -9.26 -13.24
CA SER A 93 -7.24 -10.09 -12.61
C SER A 93 -8.38 -9.22 -12.07
N LEU A 94 -9.58 -9.80 -11.92
CA LEU A 94 -10.77 -9.10 -11.42
C LEU A 94 -10.49 -8.42 -10.06
N ASN A 95 -9.82 -9.12 -9.15
CA ASN A 95 -9.43 -8.56 -7.86
C ASN A 95 -8.50 -7.36 -8.02
N VAL A 96 -7.54 -7.39 -8.95
CA VAL A 96 -6.64 -6.24 -9.17
C VAL A 96 -7.35 -5.09 -9.86
N TRP A 97 -8.38 -5.36 -10.66
CA TRP A 97 -9.15 -4.32 -11.36
C TRP A 97 -10.14 -3.58 -10.45
N ILE A 98 -10.68 -4.26 -9.43
CA ILE A 98 -11.60 -3.68 -8.45
C ILE A 98 -10.87 -2.81 -7.41
N TRP A 99 -9.57 -3.05 -7.21
CA TRP A 99 -8.71 -2.33 -6.28
C TRP A 99 -8.02 -1.12 -6.90
#